data_AF-A0A353C4N7-F1
#
_entry.id   AF-A0A353C4N7-F1
#
_cell.length_a   1.000
_cell.length_b   1.000
_cell.length_c   1.000
_cell.angle_alpha   90.00
_cell.angle_beta   90.00
_cell.angle_gamma   90.00
#
_symmetry.space_group_name_H-M   'P 1'
#
loop_
_entity.id
_entity.type
_entity.pdbx_description
1 polymer ?
#
loop_
_entity_poly.entity_id
_entity_poly.type
_entity_poly.pdbx_seq_one_letter_code
_entity_poly.pdbx_strand_id
1 'polypeptide(L)'
;MRVKENGTMNFARARTQEQITGRQEEIINACDRLFSQNGYEGVNFKTISELTSITRPTIYNYYKTKDEVLLDLLNRELLNLQACLIEVMDTTATMTKEQYSTCLTEILLSHDKMLKLSSILFTLENNIGIEKLANFKKKVMTVLDTIAASVDKYFPMANAENKAIFVSALYAYILGAYPLSHLSPKQSEVIQWAGIHYMVPDFKNMCYHGILLLLSDL
;
A
#
# COMPACT_ATOMS: atom_id res chain seq x y z
N MET A 1 22.99 -17.86 -60.98
CA MET A 1 22.76 -18.03 -59.53
C MET A 1 22.34 -16.68 -58.95
N ARG A 2 21.06 -16.50 -58.62
CA ARG A 2 20.55 -15.33 -57.87
C ARG A 2 20.31 -15.76 -56.44
N VAL A 3 21.06 -15.19 -55.51
CA VAL A 3 20.86 -15.36 -54.06
C VAL A 3 19.62 -14.57 -53.66
N LYS A 4 18.67 -15.23 -52.99
CA LYS A 4 17.52 -14.59 -52.35
C LYS A 4 17.95 -14.11 -50.96
N GLU A 5 17.93 -12.81 -50.72
CA GLU A 5 17.97 -12.23 -49.38
C GLU A 5 16.61 -12.48 -48.70
N ASN A 6 16.60 -13.36 -47.70
CA ASN A 6 15.48 -13.48 -46.77
C ASN A 6 15.63 -12.39 -45.70
N GLY A 7 14.94 -11.27 -45.90
CA GLY A 7 14.72 -10.28 -44.86
C GLY A 7 13.78 -10.84 -43.79
N THR A 8 14.34 -11.36 -42.69
CA THR A 8 13.59 -11.56 -41.44
C THR A 8 13.23 -10.20 -40.86
N MET A 9 12.03 -9.73 -41.20
CA MET A 9 11.37 -8.60 -40.55
C MET A 9 11.06 -8.98 -39.10
N ASN A 10 11.86 -8.44 -38.18
CA ASN A 10 11.66 -8.53 -36.74
C ASN A 10 10.48 -7.62 -36.34
N PHE A 11 9.28 -8.19 -36.21
CA PHE A 11 8.10 -7.46 -35.72
C PHE A 11 8.14 -7.31 -34.20
N ALA A 12 9.10 -6.57 -33.69
CA ALA A 12 8.92 -5.90 -32.41
C ALA A 12 7.87 -4.79 -32.62
N ARG A 13 6.58 -5.11 -32.43
CA ARG A 13 5.53 -4.08 -32.43
C ARG A 13 5.89 -3.06 -31.34
N ALA A 14 6.30 -1.86 -31.74
CA ALA A 14 6.47 -0.74 -30.83
C ALA A 14 5.12 -0.49 -30.14
N ARG A 15 5.05 -0.82 -28.84
CA ARG A 15 3.86 -0.57 -28.02
C ARG A 15 3.88 0.88 -27.62
N THR A 16 2.75 1.58 -27.72
CA THR A 16 2.66 2.95 -27.20
C THR A 16 2.72 2.92 -25.67
N GLN A 17 3.13 4.04 -25.07
CA GLN A 17 3.16 4.16 -23.61
C GLN A 17 1.76 3.90 -23.01
N GLU A 18 0.71 4.38 -23.67
CA GLU A 18 -0.68 4.15 -23.28
C GLU A 18 -1.05 2.65 -23.28
N GLN A 19 -0.61 1.89 -24.28
CA GLN A 19 -0.82 0.44 -24.31
C GLN A 19 -0.07 -0.28 -23.19
N ILE A 20 1.13 0.20 -22.81
CA ILE A 20 1.89 -0.34 -21.69
C ILE A 20 1.14 -0.07 -20.38
N THR A 21 0.71 1.16 -20.15
CA THR A 21 -0.03 1.57 -18.96
C THR A 21 -1.36 0.83 -18.84
N GLY A 22 -2.13 0.69 -19.93
CA GLY A 22 -3.39 -0.06 -19.91
C GLY A 22 -3.20 -1.53 -19.57
N ARG A 23 -2.11 -2.15 -20.01
CA ARG A 23 -1.76 -3.53 -19.66
C ARG A 23 -1.34 -3.66 -18.19
N GLN A 24 -0.59 -2.71 -17.66
CA GLN A 24 -0.23 -2.69 -16.25
C GLN A 24 -1.47 -2.54 -15.37
N GLU A 25 -2.40 -1.65 -15.73
CA GLU A 25 -3.64 -1.45 -14.99
C GLU A 25 -4.52 -2.71 -15.00
N GLU A 26 -4.60 -3.41 -16.13
CA GLU A 26 -5.28 -4.71 -16.23
C GLU A 26 -4.68 -5.74 -15.24
N ILE A 27 -3.35 -5.82 -15.16
CA ILE A 27 -2.63 -6.70 -14.23
C ILE A 27 -2.90 -6.30 -12.77
N ILE A 28 -2.82 -5.00 -12.46
CA ILE A 28 -3.06 -4.49 -11.10
C ILE A 28 -4.50 -4.75 -10.65
N ASN A 29 -5.48 -4.60 -11.55
CA ASN A 29 -6.88 -4.89 -11.25
C ASN A 29 -7.14 -6.38 -10.96
N ALA A 30 -6.47 -7.28 -11.68
CA ALA A 30 -6.53 -8.70 -11.37
C ALA A 30 -5.83 -9.02 -10.04
N CYS A 31 -4.67 -8.41 -9.78
CA CYS A 31 -3.96 -8.51 -8.50
C CYS A 31 -4.84 -8.08 -7.33
N ASP A 32 -5.53 -6.95 -7.46
CA ASP A 32 -6.44 -6.42 -6.45
C ASP A 32 -7.54 -7.44 -6.07
N ARG A 33 -8.20 -8.01 -7.09
CA ARG A 33 -9.23 -9.03 -6.88
C ARG A 33 -8.67 -10.26 -6.16
N LEU A 34 -7.53 -10.78 -6.61
CA LEU A 34 -6.88 -11.96 -6.02
C LEU A 34 -6.41 -11.70 -4.60
N PHE A 35 -5.80 -10.55 -4.34
CA PHE A 35 -5.32 -10.17 -3.02
C PHE A 35 -6.46 -10.00 -2.02
N SER A 36 -7.56 -9.39 -2.46
CA SER A 36 -8.76 -9.22 -1.64
C SER A 36 -9.38 -10.58 -1.25
N GLN A 37 -9.39 -11.55 -2.17
CA GLN A 37 -10.00 -12.87 -1.95
C GLN A 37 -9.10 -13.86 -1.21
N ASN A 38 -7.81 -13.88 -1.52
CA ASN A 38 -6.90 -14.97 -1.13
C ASN A 38 -5.60 -14.47 -0.48
N GLY A 39 -5.47 -13.16 -0.26
CA GLY A 39 -4.28 -12.56 0.35
C GLY A 39 -3.02 -12.73 -0.51
N TYR A 40 -1.87 -12.64 0.16
CA TYR A 40 -0.55 -12.68 -0.47
C TYR A 40 -0.29 -13.96 -1.29
N GLU A 41 -0.75 -15.11 -0.81
CA GLU A 41 -0.51 -16.41 -1.45
C GLU A 41 -1.35 -16.65 -2.70
N GLY A 42 -2.54 -16.03 -2.78
CA GLY A 42 -3.42 -16.17 -3.94
C GLY A 42 -2.95 -15.40 -5.19
N VAL A 43 -2.04 -14.45 -5.01
CA VAL A 43 -1.48 -13.65 -6.10
C VAL A 43 -0.28 -14.39 -6.70
N ASN A 44 -0.36 -14.73 -7.98
CA ASN A 44 0.78 -15.17 -8.78
C ASN A 44 0.49 -14.96 -10.27
N PHE A 45 1.50 -15.06 -11.14
CA PHE A 45 1.29 -14.77 -12.56
C PHE A 45 0.40 -15.79 -13.28
N LYS A 46 0.21 -16.99 -12.73
CA LYS A 46 -0.78 -17.95 -13.26
C LYS A 46 -2.20 -17.44 -12.97
N THR A 47 -2.53 -17.16 -11.71
CA THR A 47 -3.87 -16.69 -11.33
C THR A 47 -4.18 -15.32 -11.93
N ILE A 48 -3.18 -14.43 -12.07
CA ILE A 48 -3.36 -13.16 -12.79
C ILE A 48 -3.69 -13.39 -14.26
N SER A 49 -2.98 -14.30 -14.94
CA SER A 49 -3.24 -14.58 -16.36
C SER A 49 -4.61 -15.21 -16.62
N GLU A 50 -5.20 -15.87 -15.62
CA GLU A 50 -6.54 -16.44 -15.69
C GLU A 50 -7.64 -15.37 -15.58
N LEU A 51 -7.33 -14.20 -15.00
CA LEU A 51 -8.26 -13.08 -14.82
C LEU A 51 -8.03 -11.92 -15.79
N THR A 52 -7.06 -12.04 -16.69
CA THR A 52 -6.70 -10.98 -17.65
C THR A 52 -6.66 -11.54 -19.07
N SER A 53 -6.68 -10.66 -20.05
CA SER A 53 -6.39 -11.00 -21.45
C SER A 53 -4.88 -11.18 -21.73
N ILE A 54 -4.05 -11.19 -20.68
CA ILE A 54 -2.59 -11.20 -20.77
C ILE A 54 -2.08 -12.59 -20.37
N THR A 55 -1.39 -13.26 -21.29
CA THR A 55 -0.81 -14.57 -21.01
C THR A 55 0.30 -14.48 -19.96
N ARG A 56 0.49 -15.54 -19.17
CA ARG A 56 1.55 -15.61 -18.16
C ARG A 56 2.94 -15.23 -18.68
N PRO A 57 3.43 -15.71 -19.84
CA PRO A 57 4.71 -15.26 -20.39
C PRO A 57 4.75 -13.75 -20.68
N THR A 58 3.62 -13.16 -21.09
CA THR A 58 3.53 -11.74 -21.39
C THR A 58 3.58 -10.87 -20.14
N ILE A 59 3.09 -11.36 -18.99
CA ILE A 59 3.18 -10.65 -17.70
C ILE A 59 4.64 -10.39 -17.32
N TYR A 60 5.56 -11.33 -17.61
CA TYR A 60 6.99 -11.19 -17.34
C TYR A 60 7.67 -10.02 -18.09
N ASN A 61 7.02 -9.48 -19.12
CA ASN A 61 7.48 -8.27 -19.82
C ASN A 61 7.23 -6.99 -19.00
N TYR A 62 6.31 -7.03 -18.02
CA TYR A 62 5.92 -5.89 -17.19
C TYR A 62 6.41 -6.01 -15.75
N TYR A 63 6.40 -7.23 -15.21
CA TYR A 63 6.71 -7.52 -13.82
C TYR A 63 7.62 -8.73 -13.70
N LYS A 64 8.65 -8.65 -12.85
CA LYS A 64 9.59 -9.74 -12.57
C LYS A 64 9.10 -10.65 -11.46
N THR A 65 8.41 -10.10 -10.48
CA THR A 65 7.85 -10.84 -9.34
C THR A 65 6.41 -10.43 -9.09
N LYS A 66 5.65 -11.28 -8.37
CA LYS A 66 4.32 -10.89 -7.89
C LYS A 66 4.37 -9.69 -6.93
N ASP A 67 5.49 -9.52 -6.24
CA ASP A 67 5.69 -8.47 -5.24
C ASP A 67 5.80 -7.09 -5.90
N GLU A 68 6.38 -7.01 -7.10
CA GLU A 68 6.33 -5.77 -7.89
C GLU A 68 4.89 -5.36 -8.27
N VAL A 69 4.00 -6.34 -8.51
CA VAL A 69 2.58 -6.07 -8.80
C VAL A 69 1.86 -5.61 -7.54
N LEU A 70 2.11 -6.26 -6.40
CA LEU A 70 1.55 -5.89 -5.10
C LEU A 70 2.01 -4.50 -4.64
N LEU A 71 3.26 -4.12 -4.92
CA LEU A 71 3.75 -2.77 -4.62
C LEU A 71 3.14 -1.70 -5.53
N ASP A 72 2.86 -2.02 -6.80
CA ASP A 72 2.11 -1.09 -7.66
C ASP A 72 0.65 -0.97 -7.21
N LEU A 73 0.03 -2.04 -6.71
CA LEU A 73 -1.26 -1.97 -6.04
C LEU A 73 -1.18 -1.10 -4.77
N LEU A 74 -0.19 -1.32 -3.90
CA LEU A 74 0.01 -0.49 -2.69
C LEU A 74 0.25 0.97 -3.05
N ASN A 75 1.02 1.26 -4.11
CA ASN A 75 1.19 2.62 -4.61
C ASN A 75 -0.14 3.29 -4.97
N ARG A 76 -1.05 2.56 -5.62
CA ARG A 76 -2.38 3.08 -5.96
C ARG A 76 -3.18 3.42 -4.69
N GLU A 77 -3.14 2.54 -3.70
CA GLU A 77 -3.83 2.76 -2.42
C GLU A 77 -3.20 3.90 -1.59
N LEU A 78 -1.88 4.06 -1.62
CA LEU A 78 -1.17 5.18 -0.98
C LEU A 78 -1.52 6.53 -1.62
N LEU A 79 -1.69 6.58 -2.93
CA LEU A 79 -2.13 7.80 -3.63
C LEU A 79 -3.57 8.18 -3.27
N ASN A 80 -4.45 7.19 -3.12
CA ASN A 80 -5.83 7.42 -2.65
C ASN A 80 -5.83 7.99 -1.22
N LEU A 81 -5.02 7.40 -0.33
CA LEU A 81 -4.83 7.89 1.03
C LEU A 81 -4.33 9.34 1.04
N GLN A 82 -3.33 9.64 0.21
CA GLN A 82 -2.77 10.97 0.08
C GLN A 82 -3.81 11.99 -0.36
N ALA A 83 -4.64 11.64 -1.35
CA ALA A 83 -5.70 12.51 -1.84
C ALA A 83 -6.71 12.85 -0.73
N CYS A 84 -7.13 11.87 0.07
CA CYS A 84 -8.01 12.11 1.21
C CYS A 84 -7.37 13.03 2.27
N LEU A 85 -6.09 12.83 2.56
CA LEU A 85 -5.36 13.71 3.50
C LEU A 85 -5.29 15.16 2.98
N ILE A 86 -5.03 15.34 1.69
CA ILE A 86 -5.00 16.66 1.05
C ILE A 86 -6.38 17.32 1.11
N GLU A 87 -7.44 16.59 0.77
CA GLU A 87 -8.81 17.11 0.81
C GLU A 87 -9.22 17.59 2.22
N VAL A 88 -8.88 16.82 3.26
CA VAL A 88 -9.10 17.23 4.65
C VAL A 88 -8.31 18.50 4.98
N MET A 89 -7.04 18.55 4.57
CA MET A 89 -6.24 19.75 4.76
C MET A 89 -6.85 20.96 4.06
N ASP A 90 -7.34 20.84 2.83
CA ASP A 90 -7.89 21.96 2.10
C ASP A 90 -9.21 22.48 2.69
N THR A 91 -10.00 21.58 3.29
CA THR A 91 -11.35 21.89 3.81
C THR A 91 -11.36 22.28 5.28
N THR A 92 -10.33 21.91 6.06
CA THR A 92 -10.30 22.13 7.51
C THR A 92 -9.16 23.07 7.92
N ALA A 93 -9.52 24.20 8.53
CA ALA A 93 -8.55 25.23 8.94
C ALA A 93 -7.76 24.84 10.19
N THR A 94 -8.43 24.33 11.22
CA THR A 94 -7.85 23.99 12.53
C THR A 94 -8.41 22.68 13.06
N MET A 95 -7.63 21.99 13.89
CA MET A 95 -8.05 20.77 14.59
C MET A 95 -7.46 20.72 15.99
N THR A 96 -8.24 20.23 16.94
CA THR A 96 -7.74 19.68 18.21
C THR A 96 -7.07 18.32 17.98
N LYS A 97 -6.33 17.81 18.97
CA LYS A 97 -5.72 16.47 18.90
C LYS A 97 -6.78 15.38 18.74
N GLU A 98 -7.91 15.52 19.43
CA GLU A 98 -9.04 14.60 19.38
C GLU A 98 -9.71 14.61 18.00
N GLN A 99 -9.89 15.78 17.39
CA GLN A 99 -10.42 15.91 16.03
C GLN A 99 -9.46 15.31 15.01
N TYR A 100 -8.16 15.61 15.11
CA TYR A 100 -7.15 15.04 14.22
C TYR A 100 -7.09 13.51 14.34
N SER A 101 -7.09 12.98 15.57
CA SER A 101 -7.10 11.53 15.81
C SER A 101 -8.36 10.87 15.24
N THR A 102 -9.54 11.48 15.44
CA THR A 102 -10.80 10.98 14.85
C THR A 102 -10.72 10.95 13.34
N CYS A 103 -10.30 12.06 12.72
CA CYS A 103 -10.19 12.19 11.28
C CYS A 103 -9.21 11.16 10.69
N LEU A 104 -8.00 11.05 11.24
CA LEU A 104 -7.01 10.11 10.74
C LEU A 104 -7.48 8.66 10.94
N THR A 105 -8.16 8.35 12.05
CA THR A 105 -8.78 7.04 12.27
C THR A 105 -9.81 6.71 11.20
N GLU A 106 -10.68 7.66 10.85
CA GLU A 106 -11.70 7.48 9.81
C GLU A 106 -11.06 7.25 8.43
N ILE A 107 -10.01 8.00 8.10
CA ILE A 107 -9.23 7.79 6.89
C ILE A 107 -8.61 6.39 6.90
N LEU A 108 -7.95 5.96 7.98
CA LEU A 108 -7.33 4.63 8.02
C LEU A 108 -8.38 3.51 7.88
N LEU A 109 -9.55 3.65 8.51
CA LEU A 109 -10.66 2.69 8.41
C LEU A 109 -11.16 2.53 6.97
N SER A 110 -11.14 3.59 6.16
CA SER A 110 -11.56 3.52 4.75
C SER A 110 -10.47 2.96 3.82
N HIS A 111 -9.28 2.65 4.34
CA HIS A 111 -8.11 2.19 3.58
C HIS A 111 -7.60 0.81 4.04
N ASP A 112 -8.52 -0.11 4.37
CA ASP A 112 -8.21 -1.49 4.80
C ASP A 112 -7.16 -2.19 3.93
N LYS A 113 -7.29 -2.10 2.60
CA LYS A 113 -6.37 -2.76 1.67
C LYS A 113 -4.95 -2.21 1.75
N MET A 114 -4.82 -0.89 1.89
CA MET A 114 -3.54 -0.22 2.11
C MET A 114 -2.88 -0.73 3.39
N LEU A 115 -3.65 -0.81 4.48
CA LEU A 115 -3.17 -1.31 5.77
C LEU A 115 -2.73 -2.78 5.68
N LYS A 116 -3.52 -3.62 5.02
CA LYS A 116 -3.22 -5.03 4.80
C LYS A 116 -1.93 -5.22 4.00
N LEU A 117 -1.74 -4.48 2.91
CA LEU A 117 -0.50 -4.50 2.12
C LEU A 117 0.70 -3.98 2.91
N SER A 118 0.49 -2.92 3.71
CA SER A 118 1.51 -2.35 4.58
C SER A 118 2.02 -3.34 5.63
N SER A 119 1.15 -4.21 6.15
CA SER A 119 1.51 -5.24 7.14
C SER A 119 2.52 -6.29 6.62
N ILE A 120 2.64 -6.43 5.30
CA ILE A 120 3.59 -7.35 4.66
C ILE A 120 4.69 -6.60 3.89
N LEU A 121 4.80 -5.28 4.05
CA LEU A 121 5.66 -4.44 3.23
C LEU A 121 7.13 -4.88 3.26
N PHE A 122 7.64 -5.23 4.44
CA PHE A 122 9.03 -5.71 4.56
C PHE A 122 9.31 -6.91 3.66
N THR A 123 8.37 -7.87 3.58
CA THR A 123 8.49 -9.02 2.67
C THR A 123 8.49 -8.58 1.21
N LEU A 124 7.61 -7.66 0.82
CA LEU A 124 7.52 -7.16 -0.56
C LEU A 124 8.80 -6.45 -0.99
N GLU A 125 9.36 -5.60 -0.13
CA GLU A 125 10.55 -4.79 -0.42
C GLU A 125 11.81 -5.64 -0.66
N ASN A 126 11.93 -6.79 0.03
CA ASN A 126 13.07 -7.69 -0.12
C ASN A 126 13.08 -8.48 -1.43
N ASN A 127 11.96 -8.54 -2.15
CA ASN A 127 11.77 -9.39 -3.32
C ASN A 127 11.68 -8.60 -4.64
N ILE A 128 12.20 -7.37 -4.66
CA ILE A 128 12.17 -6.49 -5.83
C ILE A 128 13.52 -5.84 -6.12
N GLY A 129 13.71 -5.39 -7.36
CA GLY A 129 14.94 -4.69 -7.77
C GLY A 129 15.06 -3.29 -7.19
N ILE A 130 16.31 -2.82 -7.00
CA ILE A 130 16.65 -1.53 -6.39
C ILE A 130 15.93 -0.34 -7.05
N GLU A 131 15.84 -0.31 -8.38
CA GLU A 131 15.19 0.79 -9.09
C GLU A 131 13.68 0.87 -8.80
N LYS A 132 13.00 -0.28 -8.78
CA LYS A 132 11.58 -0.37 -8.45
C LYS A 132 11.35 0.04 -6.99
N LEU A 133 12.24 -0.40 -6.09
CA LEU A 133 12.17 -0.07 -4.67
C LEU A 133 12.37 1.42 -4.43
N ALA A 134 13.36 2.04 -5.09
CA ALA A 134 13.60 3.47 -4.99
C ALA A 134 12.38 4.29 -5.45
N ASN A 135 11.73 3.89 -6.54
CA ASN A 135 10.53 4.55 -7.03
C ASN A 135 9.34 4.37 -6.07
N PHE A 136 9.19 3.19 -5.47
CA PHE A 136 8.19 2.93 -4.43
C PHE A 136 8.45 3.80 -3.19
N LYS A 137 9.69 3.84 -2.66
CA LYS A 137 10.06 4.65 -1.49
C LYS A 137 9.77 6.13 -1.70
N LYS A 138 10.03 6.68 -2.90
CA LYS A 138 9.67 8.08 -3.22
C LYS A 138 8.18 8.35 -3.01
N LYS A 139 7.30 7.43 -3.43
CA LYS A 139 5.85 7.55 -3.24
C LYS A 139 5.42 7.40 -1.78
N VAL A 140 6.10 6.53 -1.01
CA VAL A 140 5.89 6.48 0.45
C VAL A 140 6.25 7.83 1.07
N MET A 141 7.39 8.42 0.70
CA MET A 141 7.81 9.71 1.22
C MET A 141 6.80 10.82 0.90
N THR A 142 6.19 10.86 -0.31
CA THR A 142 5.18 11.88 -0.60
C THR A 142 3.96 11.82 0.34
N VAL A 143 3.55 10.62 0.75
CA VAL A 143 2.47 10.45 1.74
C VAL A 143 2.94 10.93 3.12
N LEU A 144 4.14 10.52 3.55
CA LEU A 144 4.69 10.95 4.84
C LEU A 144 4.89 12.47 4.91
N ASP A 145 5.32 13.10 3.82
CA ASP A 145 5.45 14.55 3.69
C ASP A 145 4.07 15.23 3.79
N THR A 146 3.02 14.61 3.26
CA THR A 146 1.64 15.11 3.37
C THR A 146 1.16 15.06 4.83
N ILE A 147 1.47 13.97 5.55
CA ILE A 147 1.18 13.86 6.99
C ILE A 147 1.99 14.91 7.76
N ALA A 148 3.28 15.06 7.48
CA ALA A 148 4.13 16.07 8.13
C ALA A 148 3.59 17.49 7.91
N ALA A 149 3.16 17.82 6.69
CA ALA A 149 2.53 19.10 6.38
C ALA A 149 1.21 19.30 7.16
N SER A 150 0.40 18.25 7.33
CA SER A 150 -0.81 18.31 8.15
C SER A 150 -0.50 18.61 9.62
N VAL A 151 0.58 18.03 10.14
CA VAL A 151 1.05 18.26 11.51
C VAL A 151 1.56 19.69 11.68
N ASP A 152 2.33 20.20 10.73
CA ASP A 152 2.77 21.59 10.72
C ASP A 152 1.60 22.58 10.71
N LYS A 153 0.56 22.25 9.95
CA LYS A 153 -0.66 23.07 9.86
C LYS A 153 -1.45 23.09 11.16
N TYR A 154 -1.73 21.93 11.75
CA TYR A 154 -2.65 21.82 12.89
C TYR A 154 -1.97 21.98 14.25
N PHE A 155 -0.67 21.70 14.35
CA PHE A 155 0.12 21.82 15.57
C PHE A 155 1.35 22.72 15.34
N PRO A 156 1.16 23.99 14.93
CA PRO A 156 2.27 24.87 14.54
C PRO A 156 3.22 25.21 15.70
N MET A 157 2.73 25.13 16.95
CA MET A 157 3.52 25.41 18.16
C MET A 157 4.37 24.22 18.62
N ALA A 158 4.14 23.02 18.09
CA ALA A 158 4.96 21.85 18.41
C ALA A 158 6.39 22.05 17.86
N ASN A 159 7.39 21.56 18.60
CA ASN A 159 8.77 21.62 18.12
C ASN A 159 9.00 20.61 16.97
N ALA A 160 10.00 20.88 16.12
CA ALA A 160 10.26 20.08 14.92
C ALA A 160 10.65 18.61 15.21
N GLU A 161 11.32 18.36 16.35
CA GLU A 161 11.72 17.01 16.76
C GLU A 161 10.49 16.15 17.09
N ASN A 162 9.57 16.66 17.91
CA ASN A 162 8.34 15.97 18.27
C ASN A 162 7.47 15.69 17.05
N LYS A 163 7.40 16.62 16.09
CA LYS A 163 6.68 16.41 14.82
C LYS A 163 7.30 15.27 14.01
N ALA A 164 8.63 15.21 13.90
CA ALA A 164 9.32 14.12 13.20
C ALA A 164 9.16 12.76 13.91
N ILE A 165 9.22 12.75 15.25
CA ILE A 165 8.94 11.58 16.07
C ILE A 165 7.51 11.10 15.83
N PHE A 166 6.52 12.00 15.82
CA PHE A 166 5.13 11.64 15.54
C PHE A 166 4.98 10.97 14.17
N VAL A 167 5.51 11.56 13.10
CA VAL A 167 5.39 11.00 11.73
C VAL A 167 6.03 9.62 11.64
N SER A 168 7.23 9.45 12.20
CA SER A 168 7.94 8.16 12.18
C SER A 168 7.25 7.10 13.05
N ALA A 169 6.77 7.47 14.24
CA ALA A 169 6.02 6.59 15.13
C ALA A 169 4.66 6.19 14.54
N LEU A 170 3.95 7.12 13.91
CA LEU A 170 2.69 6.86 13.21
C LEU A 170 2.92 5.88 12.04
N TYR A 171 4.00 6.06 11.26
CA TYR A 171 4.33 5.14 10.19
C TYR A 171 4.61 3.73 10.73
N ALA A 172 5.44 3.60 11.78
CA ALA A 172 5.69 2.32 12.43
C ALA A 172 4.41 1.69 12.99
N TYR A 173 3.53 2.50 13.58
CA TYR A 173 2.22 2.08 14.07
C TYR A 173 1.36 1.52 12.94
N ILE A 174 1.23 2.21 11.81
CA ILE A 174 0.44 1.78 10.65
C ILE A 174 0.96 0.44 10.08
N LEU A 175 2.28 0.26 10.01
CA LEU A 175 2.87 -1.01 9.55
C LEU A 175 2.51 -2.20 10.46
N GLY A 176 2.32 -1.97 11.77
CA GLY A 176 2.08 -3.01 12.77
C GLY A 176 0.64 -3.18 13.26
N ALA A 177 -0.22 -2.16 13.09
CA ALA A 177 -1.54 -2.12 13.69
C ALA A 177 -2.52 -3.15 13.08
N TYR A 178 -2.47 -3.34 11.77
CA TYR A 178 -3.40 -4.20 11.04
C TYR A 178 -3.49 -5.64 11.57
N PRO A 179 -2.37 -6.40 11.69
CA PRO A 179 -2.42 -7.80 12.12
C PRO A 179 -2.87 -8.00 13.58
N LEU A 180 -2.89 -6.95 14.40
CA LEU A 180 -3.37 -7.04 15.79
C LEU A 180 -4.89 -7.18 15.86
N SER A 181 -5.61 -6.58 14.92
CA SER A 181 -7.09 -6.55 14.87
C SER A 181 -7.67 -7.45 13.77
N HIS A 182 -6.87 -7.82 12.77
CA HIS A 182 -7.30 -8.63 11.62
C HIS A 182 -6.60 -9.99 11.66
N LEU A 183 -7.00 -10.83 12.62
CA LEU A 183 -6.42 -12.17 12.75
C LEU A 183 -6.69 -13.01 11.50
N SER A 184 -5.65 -13.70 11.04
CA SER A 184 -5.81 -14.72 10.00
C SER A 184 -6.65 -15.90 10.51
N PRO A 185 -7.27 -16.70 9.61
CA PRO A 185 -7.97 -17.93 9.99
C PRO A 185 -7.09 -18.87 10.82
N LYS A 186 -5.81 -18.98 10.44
CA LYS A 186 -4.82 -19.79 11.17
C LYS A 186 -4.54 -19.28 12.58
N GLN A 187 -4.41 -17.96 12.78
CA GLN A 187 -4.22 -17.39 14.12
C GLN A 187 -5.45 -17.64 15.00
N SER A 188 -6.65 -17.46 14.45
CA SER A 188 -7.90 -17.72 15.16
C SER A 188 -8.01 -19.18 15.60
N GLU A 189 -7.70 -20.12 14.69
CA GLU A 189 -7.64 -21.56 14.98
C GLU A 189 -6.63 -21.89 16.08
N VAL A 190 -5.42 -21.33 16.01
CA VAL A 190 -4.36 -21.56 17.00
C VAL A 190 -4.73 -21.00 18.37
N ILE A 191 -5.32 -19.81 18.44
CA ILE A 191 -5.78 -19.20 19.70
C ILE A 191 -6.81 -20.11 20.38
N GLN A 192 -7.78 -20.61 19.62
CA GLN A 192 -8.80 -21.53 20.13
C GLN A 192 -8.18 -22.86 20.57
N TRP A 193 -7.33 -23.46 19.73
CA TRP A 193 -6.69 -24.75 20.01
C TRP A 193 -5.78 -24.70 21.25
N ALA A 194 -5.02 -23.61 21.41
CA ALA A 194 -4.13 -23.41 22.54
C ALA A 194 -4.85 -22.94 23.82
N GLY A 195 -6.16 -22.69 23.77
CA GLY A 195 -6.93 -22.18 24.91
C GLY A 195 -6.51 -20.78 25.36
N ILE A 196 -5.96 -19.97 24.45
CA ILE A 196 -5.49 -18.61 24.76
C ILE A 196 -6.69 -17.68 24.85
N HIS A 197 -6.85 -16.98 25.99
CA HIS A 197 -7.81 -15.89 26.08
C HIS A 197 -7.22 -14.63 25.42
N TYR A 198 -7.46 -14.48 24.12
CA TYR A 198 -7.04 -13.32 23.35
C TYR A 198 -8.27 -12.51 22.90
N MET A 199 -8.37 -11.27 23.37
CA MET A 199 -9.41 -10.34 22.93
C MET A 199 -8.89 -9.56 21.73
N VAL A 200 -9.48 -9.78 20.56
CA VAL A 200 -9.15 -9.02 19.35
C VAL A 200 -9.51 -7.55 19.59
N PRO A 201 -8.54 -6.62 19.50
CA PRO A 201 -8.83 -5.20 19.68
C PRO A 201 -9.77 -4.69 18.59
N ASP A 202 -10.73 -3.84 18.98
CA ASP A 202 -11.51 -3.06 18.02
C ASP A 202 -10.58 -2.08 17.29
N PHE A 203 -10.45 -2.23 15.97
CA PHE A 203 -9.47 -1.48 15.18
C PHE A 203 -9.69 0.03 15.26
N LYS A 204 -10.95 0.49 15.23
CA LYS A 204 -11.30 1.92 15.32
C LYS A 204 -10.83 2.50 16.65
N ASN A 205 -11.18 1.89 17.77
CA ASN A 205 -10.77 2.34 19.10
C ASN A 205 -9.25 2.29 19.25
N MET A 206 -8.62 1.22 18.76
CA MET A 206 -7.16 1.07 18.81
C MET A 206 -6.46 2.18 18.01
N CYS A 207 -6.93 2.51 16.81
CA CYS A 207 -6.41 3.61 16.00
C CYS A 207 -6.62 4.96 16.68
N TYR A 208 -7.83 5.27 17.14
CA TYR A 208 -8.13 6.54 17.79
C TYR A 208 -7.26 6.78 19.01
N HIS A 209 -7.20 5.81 19.93
CA HIS A 209 -6.40 5.96 21.14
C HIS A 209 -4.89 5.90 20.84
N GLY A 210 -4.46 5.05 19.90
CA GLY A 210 -3.07 4.97 19.47
C GLY A 210 -2.57 6.30 18.91
N ILE A 211 -3.30 6.88 17.94
CA ILE A 211 -2.95 8.17 17.35
C ILE A 211 -3.00 9.28 18.39
N LEU A 212 -4.02 9.30 19.26
CA LEU A 212 -4.13 10.31 20.31
C LEU A 212 -2.95 10.26 21.30
N LEU A 213 -2.47 9.06 21.64
CA LEU A 213 -1.27 8.87 22.45
C LEU A 213 -0.02 9.40 21.73
N LEU A 214 0.13 9.13 20.43
CA LEU A 214 1.26 9.66 19.64
C LEU A 214 1.24 11.19 19.54
N LEU A 215 0.06 11.81 19.59
CA LEU A 215 -0.11 13.27 19.59
C LEU A 215 0.22 13.91 20.96
N SER A 216 0.50 13.16 22.03
CA SER A 216 0.62 13.71 23.38
C SER A 216 1.63 14.86 23.48
N ASP A 217 2.72 14.74 22.74
CA ASP A 217 3.87 15.65 22.79
C ASP A 217 3.85 16.75 21.70
N LEU A 218 2.78 16.82 20.90
CA LEU A 218 2.55 17.91 19.93
C LEU A 218 1.81 19.12 20.51
#